data_AF-A0A1R2BJB4-F1
#
_entry.id   AF-A0A1R2BJB4-F1
#
_cell.length_a   1.000
_cell.length_b   1.000
_cell.length_c   1.000
_cell.angle_alpha   90.00
_cell.angle_beta   90.00
_cell.angle_gamma   90.00
#
_symmetry.space_group_name_H-M   'P 1'
#
loop_
_entity.id
_entity.type
_entity.pdbx_description
1 polymer ?
#
loop_
_entity_poly.entity_id
_entity_poly.type
_entity_poly.pdbx_seq_one_letter_code
_entity_poly.pdbx_strand_id
1 'polypeptide(L)'
;MIEPADLEDLEDRLTVFQGLVEQLQAPSLSKAELEILMSQYTVLEDSIIKGIEFLSENLTIEKQDILVTLTHKYNELGCDFQDTWSDYYWSMYEFVRGGYEKEVKTGEISQQIMEAQDLALTLNRISKRSSIPTGNENNALLEVDELAKKYTDSTLIQISEETQELKKKKDCCSCAIY
;
A
#
# COMPACT_ATOMS: atom_id res chain seq x y z
N MET A 1 -1.58 5.52 -31.43
CA MET A 1 -0.24 5.81 -31.98
C MET A 1 0.70 5.28 -30.93
N ILE A 2 1.49 4.24 -31.23
CA ILE A 2 2.44 3.72 -30.24
C ILE A 2 3.57 4.71 -30.11
N GLU A 3 3.87 5.06 -28.88
CA GLU A 3 5.01 5.90 -28.58
C GLU A 3 6.24 4.99 -28.41
N PRO A 4 7.44 5.43 -28.82
CA PRO A 4 8.68 4.72 -28.51
C PRO A 4 8.80 4.35 -27.02
N ALA A 5 8.20 5.16 -26.15
CA ALA A 5 8.09 4.97 -24.71
C ALA A 5 7.41 3.65 -24.31
N ASP A 6 6.45 3.12 -25.09
CA ASP A 6 5.72 1.91 -24.68
C ASP A 6 6.62 0.66 -24.63
N LEU A 7 7.66 0.60 -25.48
CA LEU A 7 8.67 -0.47 -25.47
C LEU A 7 9.67 -0.28 -24.32
N GLU A 8 10.11 0.95 -24.08
CA GLU A 8 11.01 1.30 -22.98
C GLU A 8 10.34 1.01 -21.64
N ASP A 9 9.06 1.34 -21.50
CA ASP A 9 8.23 1.01 -20.33
C ASP A 9 8.15 -0.50 -20.08
N LEU A 10 8.04 -1.32 -21.14
CA LEU A 10 8.03 -2.77 -21.00
C LEU A 10 9.39 -3.30 -20.54
N GLU A 11 10.48 -2.76 -21.10
CA GLU A 11 11.85 -3.12 -20.71
C GLU A 11 12.14 -2.76 -19.26
N ASP A 12 11.70 -1.58 -18.80
CA ASP A 12 11.81 -1.14 -17.41
C ASP A 12 11.03 -2.08 -16.47
N ARG A 13 9.80 -2.45 -16.84
CA ARG A 13 9.00 -3.41 -16.05
C ARG A 13 9.68 -4.77 -15.96
N LEU A 14 10.29 -5.26 -17.04
CA LEU A 14 11.04 -6.51 -17.03
C LEU A 14 12.30 -6.43 -16.14
N THR A 15 12.94 -5.27 -16.08
CA THR A 15 14.06 -5.03 -15.18
C THR A 15 13.63 -5.08 -13.72
N VAL A 16 12.50 -4.48 -13.39
CA VAL A 16 11.90 -4.59 -12.04
C VAL A 16 11.50 -6.03 -11.73
N PHE A 17 10.92 -6.74 -12.70
CA PHE A 17 10.51 -8.14 -12.54
C PHE A 17 11.69 -9.06 -12.28
N GLN A 18 12.80 -8.85 -12.98
CA GLN A 18 14.05 -9.57 -12.71
C GLN A 18 14.51 -9.38 -11.26
N GLY A 19 14.57 -8.14 -10.77
CA GLY A 19 14.95 -7.87 -9.38
C GLY A 19 13.99 -8.46 -8.36
N LEU A 20 12.73 -8.68 -8.73
CA LEU A 20 11.75 -9.36 -7.88
C LEU A 20 11.96 -10.88 -7.86
N VAL A 21 12.24 -11.50 -9.02
CA VAL A 21 12.59 -12.92 -9.11
C VAL A 21 13.84 -13.22 -8.28
N GLU A 22 14.85 -12.37 -8.35
CA GLU A 22 16.08 -12.49 -7.54
C GLU A 22 15.78 -12.45 -6.03
N GLN A 23 14.84 -11.60 -5.59
CA GLN A 23 14.39 -11.56 -4.19
C GLN A 23 13.62 -12.83 -3.79
N LEU A 24 12.77 -13.34 -4.68
CA LEU A 24 12.00 -14.57 -4.45
C LEU A 24 12.89 -15.82 -4.37
N GLN A 25 14.07 -15.78 -4.98
CA GLN A 25 15.10 -16.83 -4.91
C GLN A 25 15.95 -16.78 -3.63
N ALA A 26 15.70 -15.83 -2.72
CA ALA A 26 16.42 -15.77 -1.46
C ALA A 26 16.27 -17.09 -0.67
N PRO A 27 17.34 -17.59 -0.03
CA PRO A 27 17.37 -18.92 0.58
C PRO A 27 16.40 -19.08 1.77
N SER A 28 15.96 -17.97 2.36
CA SER A 28 15.01 -17.96 3.46
C SER A 28 14.13 -16.71 3.37
N LEU A 29 12.85 -16.92 3.11
CA LEU A 29 11.81 -15.89 3.17
C LEU A 29 10.82 -16.26 4.27
N SER A 30 10.45 -15.29 5.10
CA SER A 30 9.30 -15.48 5.98
C SER A 30 8.02 -15.56 5.16
N LYS A 31 6.97 -16.16 5.73
CA LYS A 31 5.65 -16.26 5.08
C LYS A 31 5.13 -14.89 4.62
N ALA A 32 5.27 -13.87 5.47
CA ALA A 32 4.79 -12.52 5.18
C ALA A 32 5.58 -11.87 4.04
N GLU A 33 6.90 -12.05 4.01
CA GLU A 33 7.73 -11.56 2.90
C GLU A 33 7.38 -12.27 1.59
N LEU A 34 7.21 -13.59 1.62
CA LEU A 34 6.82 -14.36 0.44
C LEU A 34 5.45 -13.91 -0.10
N GLU A 35 4.47 -13.67 0.77
CA GLU A 35 3.14 -13.17 0.40
C GLU A 35 3.23 -11.79 -0.29
N ILE A 36 4.03 -10.87 0.27
CA ILE A 36 4.25 -9.54 -0.31
C ILE A 36 4.93 -9.65 -1.69
N LEU A 37 6.01 -10.42 -1.78
CA LEU A 37 6.77 -10.59 -3.02
C LEU A 37 5.91 -11.29 -4.09
N MET A 38 5.10 -12.28 -3.72
CA MET A 38 4.17 -12.94 -4.63
C MET A 38 3.03 -12.03 -5.09
N SER A 39 2.53 -11.16 -4.21
CA SER A 39 1.57 -10.11 -4.59
C SER A 39 2.18 -9.16 -5.62
N GLN A 40 3.40 -8.69 -5.41
CA GLN A 40 4.11 -7.87 -6.39
C GLN A 40 4.35 -8.64 -7.70
N TYR A 41 4.71 -9.92 -7.60
CA TYR A 41 5.02 -10.78 -8.74
C TYR A 41 3.80 -10.91 -9.66
N THR A 42 2.65 -11.26 -9.10
CA THR A 42 1.40 -11.42 -9.87
C THR A 42 0.95 -10.12 -10.54
N VAL A 43 1.04 -8.98 -9.84
CA VAL A 43 0.70 -7.66 -10.41
C VAL A 43 1.62 -7.30 -11.58
N LEU A 44 2.92 -7.54 -11.43
CA LEU A 44 3.90 -7.20 -12.45
C LEU A 44 3.81 -8.15 -13.66
N GLU A 45 3.59 -9.44 -13.40
CA GLU A 45 3.34 -10.46 -14.41
C GLU A 45 2.14 -10.06 -15.29
N ASP A 46 0.99 -9.72 -14.70
CA ASP A 46 -0.19 -9.29 -15.43
C ASP A 46 0.06 -7.98 -16.24
N SER A 47 0.82 -7.05 -15.68
CA SER A 47 1.17 -5.80 -16.35
C SER A 47 2.09 -6.01 -17.56
N ILE A 48 3.04 -6.95 -17.46
CA ILE A 48 3.96 -7.33 -18.54
C ILE A 48 3.19 -8.06 -19.64
N ILE A 49 2.36 -9.05 -19.30
CA ILE A 49 1.53 -9.77 -20.29
C ILE A 49 0.67 -8.78 -21.08
N LYS A 50 -0.04 -7.88 -20.40
CA LYS A 50 -0.85 -6.84 -21.06
C LYS A 50 -0.02 -5.93 -21.95
N GLY A 51 1.20 -5.59 -21.53
CA GLY A 51 2.14 -4.81 -22.33
C GLY A 51 2.56 -5.53 -23.60
N ILE A 52 2.91 -6.81 -23.50
CA ILE A 52 3.28 -7.65 -24.65
C ILE A 52 2.09 -7.81 -25.60
N GLU A 53 0.90 -8.10 -25.09
CA GLU A 53 -0.33 -8.21 -25.88
C GLU A 53 -0.61 -6.91 -26.64
N PHE A 54 -0.64 -5.78 -25.93
CA PHE A 54 -0.88 -4.47 -26.53
C PHE A 54 0.15 -4.13 -27.62
N LEU A 55 1.44 -4.34 -27.34
CA LEU A 55 2.50 -4.06 -28.31
C LEU A 55 2.39 -5.00 -29.51
N SER A 56 2.09 -6.29 -29.31
CA SER A 56 2.03 -7.28 -30.39
C SER A 56 1.01 -6.91 -31.49
N GLU A 57 -0.09 -6.26 -31.12
CA GLU A 57 -1.14 -5.86 -32.05
C GLU A 57 -0.87 -4.53 -32.75
N ASN A 58 -0.10 -3.66 -32.12
CA ASN A 58 0.01 -2.28 -32.55
C ASN A 58 1.39 -1.98 -33.20
N LEU A 59 2.45 -2.72 -32.86
CA LEU A 59 3.84 -2.41 -33.23
C LEU A 59 4.10 -2.48 -34.74
N THR A 60 5.06 -1.68 -35.20
CA THR A 60 5.59 -1.81 -36.56
C THR A 60 6.46 -3.06 -36.71
N ILE A 61 6.52 -3.61 -37.91
CA ILE A 61 7.33 -4.81 -38.24
C ILE A 61 8.80 -4.62 -37.83
N GLU A 62 9.35 -3.43 -38.02
CA GLU A 62 10.76 -3.12 -37.70
C GLU A 62 11.11 -3.26 -36.22
N LYS A 63 10.14 -3.04 -35.31
CA LYS A 63 10.36 -3.14 -33.87
C LYS A 63 9.94 -4.50 -33.30
N GLN A 64 9.39 -5.38 -34.14
CA GLN A 64 8.82 -6.66 -33.72
C GLN A 64 9.90 -7.60 -33.15
N ASP A 65 11.13 -7.55 -33.69
CA ASP A 65 12.28 -8.30 -33.18
C ASP A 65 12.66 -7.90 -31.74
N ILE A 66 12.51 -6.62 -31.39
CA ILE A 66 12.74 -6.14 -30.02
C ILE A 66 11.70 -6.73 -29.09
N LEU A 67 10.42 -6.70 -29.48
CA LEU A 67 9.34 -7.29 -28.69
C LEU A 67 9.52 -8.81 -28.51
N VAL A 68 9.98 -9.52 -29.53
CA VAL A 68 10.31 -10.96 -29.43
C VAL A 68 11.42 -11.19 -28.39
N THR A 69 12.45 -10.34 -28.38
CA THR A 69 13.54 -10.42 -27.41
C THR A 69 13.05 -10.18 -25.98
N LEU A 70 12.22 -9.15 -25.78
CA LEU A 70 11.63 -8.85 -24.47
C LEU A 70 10.68 -9.95 -24.00
N THR A 71 9.92 -10.56 -24.92
CA THR A 71 9.04 -11.71 -24.63
C THR A 71 9.85 -12.94 -24.21
N HIS A 72 10.99 -13.20 -24.85
CA HIS A 72 11.89 -14.27 -24.44
C HIS A 72 12.41 -14.04 -23.02
N LYS A 73 12.86 -12.80 -22.71
CA LYS A 73 13.30 -12.42 -21.37
C LYS A 73 12.17 -12.60 -20.33
N TYR A 74 10.94 -12.26 -20.68
CA TYR A 74 9.79 -12.51 -19.82
C TYR A 74 9.61 -14.01 -19.55
N ASN A 75 9.67 -14.86 -20.57
CA ASN A 75 9.49 -16.31 -20.41
C ASN A 75 10.57 -16.94 -19.51
N GLU A 76 11.82 -16.50 -19.61
CA GLU A 76 12.91 -16.92 -18.72
C GLU A 76 12.64 -16.50 -17.26
N LEU A 77 12.18 -15.26 -17.05
CA LEU A 77 11.89 -14.75 -15.69
C LEU A 77 10.59 -15.29 -15.10
N GLY A 78 9.64 -15.67 -15.96
CA GLY A 78 8.32 -16.16 -15.60
C GLY A 78 8.28 -17.68 -15.57
N CYS A 79 8.12 -18.29 -16.74
CA CYS A 79 7.91 -19.73 -16.89
C CYS A 79 9.08 -20.54 -16.32
N ASP A 80 10.33 -20.24 -16.71
CA ASP A 80 11.48 -21.04 -16.26
C ASP A 80 11.67 -20.92 -14.73
N PHE A 81 11.35 -19.76 -14.15
CA PHE A 81 11.38 -19.58 -12.71
C PHE A 81 10.24 -20.33 -12.02
N GLN A 82 9.02 -20.30 -12.56
CA GLN A 82 7.87 -21.04 -12.03
C GLN A 82 8.09 -22.55 -12.01
N ASP A 83 8.84 -23.09 -12.98
CA ASP A 83 9.23 -24.50 -13.01
C ASP A 83 10.12 -24.90 -11.81
N THR A 84 10.75 -23.93 -11.14
CA THR A 84 11.56 -24.17 -9.93
C THR A 84 10.74 -24.11 -8.64
N TRP A 85 9.46 -23.75 -8.70
CA TRP A 85 8.65 -23.53 -7.51
C TRP A 85 8.33 -24.84 -6.79
N SER A 86 8.47 -24.79 -5.47
CA SER A 86 7.94 -25.82 -4.57
C SER A 86 6.41 -25.69 -4.44
N ASP A 87 5.76 -26.74 -3.93
CA ASP A 87 4.33 -26.72 -3.60
C ASP A 87 3.95 -25.53 -2.69
N TYR A 88 4.87 -25.12 -1.80
CA TYR A 88 4.65 -23.97 -0.93
C TYR A 88 4.57 -22.65 -1.71
N TYR A 89 5.47 -22.46 -2.69
CA TYR A 89 5.45 -21.28 -3.57
C TYR A 89 4.20 -21.27 -4.44
N TRP A 90 3.84 -22.41 -5.03
CA TRP A 90 2.59 -22.56 -5.79
C TRP A 90 1.37 -22.21 -4.93
N SER A 91 1.28 -22.74 -3.71
CA SER A 91 0.15 -22.45 -2.82
C SER A 91 0.03 -20.96 -2.46
N MET A 92 1.17 -20.27 -2.29
CA MET A 92 1.17 -18.83 -2.02
C MET A 92 0.75 -18.04 -3.25
N TYR A 93 1.25 -18.41 -4.43
CA TYR A 93 0.87 -17.78 -5.69
C TYR A 93 -0.63 -17.95 -5.97
N GLU A 94 -1.18 -19.15 -5.80
CA GLU A 94 -2.62 -19.41 -5.93
C GLU A 94 -3.44 -18.64 -4.89
N PHE A 95 -2.96 -18.56 -3.65
CA PHE A 95 -3.60 -17.77 -2.59
C PHE A 95 -3.67 -16.28 -2.96
N VAL A 96 -2.58 -15.73 -3.47
CA VAL A 96 -2.50 -14.32 -3.91
C VAL A 96 -3.39 -14.09 -5.14
N ARG A 97 -3.32 -14.95 -6.16
CA ARG A 97 -4.10 -14.82 -7.41
C ARG A 97 -5.58 -15.08 -7.22
N GLY A 98 -5.95 -16.03 -6.36
CA GLY A 98 -7.34 -16.34 -6.01
C GLY A 98 -8.01 -15.22 -5.21
N GLY A 99 -7.24 -14.23 -4.73
CA GLY A 99 -7.71 -13.24 -3.78
C GLY A 99 -8.03 -13.88 -2.43
N TYR A 100 -8.40 -13.07 -1.44
CA TYR A 100 -8.85 -13.54 -0.12
C TYR A 100 -10.22 -14.28 -0.16
N GLU A 101 -10.51 -15.04 -1.21
CA GLU A 101 -11.68 -15.93 -1.26
C GLU A 101 -11.36 -17.29 -0.63
N LYS A 102 -11.28 -17.29 0.71
CA LYS A 102 -11.76 -18.33 1.65
C LYS A 102 -11.02 -18.24 2.98
N GLU A 103 -11.52 -17.37 3.85
CA GLU A 103 -12.18 -17.79 5.09
C GLU A 103 -12.79 -16.55 5.75
N VAL A 104 -14.10 -16.42 5.63
CA VAL A 104 -14.92 -15.45 6.38
C VAL A 104 -14.86 -15.83 7.86
N LYS A 105 -13.80 -15.47 8.58
CA LYS A 105 -13.75 -15.47 10.07
C LYS A 105 -12.87 -14.38 10.72
N THR A 106 -12.37 -13.39 9.99
CA THR A 106 -11.68 -12.22 10.58
C THR A 106 -12.06 -10.90 9.89
N GLY A 107 -13.36 -10.75 9.61
CA GLY A 107 -13.93 -9.67 8.80
C GLY A 107 -13.99 -8.27 9.42
N GLU A 108 -13.51 -8.03 10.63
CA GLU A 108 -13.64 -6.69 11.23
C GLU A 108 -12.39 -5.81 11.04
N ILE A 109 -11.19 -6.36 11.18
CA ILE A 109 -9.97 -5.53 11.19
C ILE A 109 -9.50 -5.19 9.77
N SER A 110 -9.42 -6.17 8.87
CA SER A 110 -9.02 -5.89 7.48
C SER A 110 -10.05 -5.04 6.74
N GLN A 111 -11.34 -5.19 7.07
CA GLN A 111 -12.39 -4.33 6.52
C GLN A 111 -12.27 -2.90 7.07
N GLN A 112 -12.01 -2.71 8.36
CA GLN A 112 -11.73 -1.39 8.93
C GLN A 112 -10.47 -0.74 8.32
N ILE A 113 -9.43 -1.51 8.01
CA ILE A 113 -8.21 -0.98 7.37
C ILE A 113 -8.51 -0.55 5.93
N MET A 114 -9.25 -1.35 5.17
CA MET A 114 -9.65 -1.01 3.81
C MET A 114 -10.56 0.23 3.80
N GLU A 115 -11.55 0.30 4.69
CA GLU A 115 -12.43 1.46 4.85
C GLU A 115 -11.65 2.73 5.25
N ALA A 116 -10.65 2.59 6.13
CA ALA A 116 -9.78 3.70 6.51
C ALA A 116 -8.89 4.18 5.35
N GLN A 117 -8.38 3.26 4.53
CA GLN A 117 -7.60 3.61 3.33
C GLN A 117 -8.47 4.29 2.27
N ASP A 118 -9.70 3.81 2.06
CA ASP A 118 -10.63 4.39 1.09
C ASP A 118 -11.11 5.78 1.53
N LEU A 119 -11.32 5.97 2.83
CA LEU A 119 -11.59 7.28 3.41
C LEU A 119 -10.40 8.23 3.25
N ALA A 120 -9.17 7.77 3.47
CA ALA A 120 -7.96 8.58 3.28
C ALA A 120 -7.76 8.98 1.82
N LEU A 121 -8.04 8.09 0.86
CA LEU A 121 -8.00 8.40 -0.57
C LEU A 121 -9.10 9.40 -0.95
N THR A 122 -10.29 9.27 -0.38
CA THR A 122 -11.41 10.19 -0.61
C THR A 122 -11.13 11.57 -0.06
N LEU A 123 -10.60 11.69 1.17
CA LEU A 123 -10.19 12.96 1.77
C LEU A 123 -9.06 13.64 0.97
N ASN A 124 -8.07 12.88 0.49
CA ASN A 124 -7.02 13.41 -0.38
C ASN A 124 -7.57 13.90 -1.74
N ARG A 125 -8.58 13.22 -2.30
CA ARG A 125 -9.26 13.67 -3.53
C ARG A 125 -10.12 14.91 -3.32
N ILE A 126 -10.79 15.03 -2.17
CA ILE A 126 -11.60 16.22 -1.81
C ILE A 126 -10.67 17.41 -1.54
N SER A 127 -9.55 17.19 -0.85
CA SER A 127 -8.52 18.21 -0.60
C SER A 127 -7.89 18.72 -1.91
N LYS A 128 -7.65 17.85 -2.90
CA LYS A 128 -7.09 18.23 -4.20
C LYS A 128 -8.11 18.80 -5.21
N ARG A 129 -9.42 18.66 -4.99
CA ARG A 129 -10.47 19.21 -5.88
C ARG A 129 -11.01 20.57 -5.42
N SER A 130 -10.63 21.05 -4.24
CA SER A 130 -10.89 22.43 -3.80
C SER A 130 -9.73 23.35 -4.19
N SER A 131 -9.49 23.46 -5.49
CA SER A 131 -8.65 24.52 -6.05
C SER A 131 -9.37 25.11 -7.26
N ILE A 132 -10.44 25.85 -6.98
CA ILE A 132 -10.92 26.92 -7.86
C ILE A 132 -10.87 28.22 -7.04
N PRO A 133 -10.25 29.28 -7.57
CA PRO A 133 -9.96 30.51 -6.85
C PRO A 133 -11.16 31.45 -6.89
N THR A 134 -11.57 31.98 -5.73
CA THR A 134 -11.98 33.38 -5.47
C THR A 134 -12.84 33.46 -4.20
N GLY A 135 -12.46 34.37 -3.29
CA GLY A 135 -13.40 35.03 -2.39
C GLY A 135 -13.33 34.65 -0.91
N ASN A 136 -12.69 35.54 -0.12
CA ASN A 136 -12.86 35.74 1.32
C ASN A 136 -12.37 34.65 2.29
N GLU A 137 -11.04 34.51 2.39
CA GLU A 137 -10.37 33.82 3.52
C GLU A 137 -10.63 34.48 4.89
N ASN A 138 -11.05 35.75 4.93
CA ASN A 138 -11.31 36.45 6.19
C ASN A 138 -12.62 36.05 6.88
N ASN A 139 -13.63 35.53 6.17
CA ASN A 139 -14.91 35.17 6.80
C ASN A 139 -14.87 33.81 7.49
N ALA A 140 -14.14 32.84 6.94
CA ALA A 140 -14.02 31.51 7.53
C ALA A 140 -13.22 31.51 8.84
N LEU A 141 -12.19 32.37 8.95
CA LEU A 141 -11.43 32.54 10.19
C LEU A 141 -12.23 33.26 11.28
N LEU A 142 -13.10 34.19 10.91
CA LEU A 142 -14.00 34.89 11.83
C LEU A 142 -15.09 33.98 12.41
N GLU A 143 -15.65 33.07 11.59
CA GLU A 143 -16.69 32.14 12.03
C GLU A 143 -16.15 31.05 12.98
N VAL A 144 -14.91 30.61 12.76
CA VAL A 144 -14.20 29.68 13.66
C VAL A 144 -13.81 30.35 14.99
N ASP A 145 -13.38 31.61 14.98
CA ASP A 145 -13.03 32.36 16.20
C ASP A 145 -14.27 32.72 17.05
N GLU A 146 -15.42 33.02 16.41
CA GLU A 146 -16.69 33.20 17.13
C GLU A 146 -17.21 31.89 17.75
N LEU A 147 -17.07 30.76 17.05
CA LEU A 147 -17.45 29.45 17.60
C LEU A 147 -16.55 29.04 18.77
N ALA A 148 -15.25 29.33 18.73
CA ALA A 148 -14.33 29.06 19.84
C ALA A 148 -14.68 29.86 21.10
N LYS A 149 -15.11 31.13 20.96
CA LYS A 149 -15.58 31.97 22.09
C LYS A 149 -16.88 31.47 22.72
N LYS A 150 -17.70 30.70 21.99
CA LYS A 150 -18.93 30.10 22.54
C LYS A 150 -18.68 28.92 23.48
N TYR A 151 -17.50 28.31 23.45
CA TYR A 151 -17.15 27.12 24.23
C TYR A 151 -16.08 27.37 25.31
N THR A 152 -15.69 28.63 25.55
CA THR A 152 -14.79 28.96 26.67
C THR A 152 -15.47 28.96 28.04
N ASP A 153 -16.81 28.96 28.10
CA ASP A 153 -17.55 28.85 29.35
C ASP A 153 -18.27 27.48 29.47
N SER A 154 -17.79 26.66 30.41
CA SER A 154 -18.26 25.29 30.78
C SER A 154 -17.87 24.17 29.80
N THR A 155 -17.13 23.10 30.17
CA THR A 155 -17.39 22.20 31.33
C THR A 155 -16.10 21.48 31.81
N LEU A 156 -14.94 22.16 31.92
CA LEU A 156 -13.68 21.49 32.34
C LEU A 156 -12.87 22.21 33.43
N ILE A 157 -13.53 23.05 34.24
CA ILE A 157 -12.98 23.59 35.50
C ILE A 157 -13.94 23.24 36.65
N GLN A 158 -14.25 21.96 36.83
CA GLN A 158 -14.91 21.44 38.06
C GLN A 158 -14.43 20.04 38.45
N ILE A 159 -13.18 19.68 38.13
CA ILE A 159 -12.51 18.51 38.75
C ILE A 159 -11.15 18.93 39.35
N SER A 160 -10.93 20.23 39.55
CA SER A 160 -9.77 20.76 40.25
C SER A 160 -10.13 21.12 41.69
N GLU A 161 -10.50 20.13 42.51
CA GLU A 161 -10.42 20.25 43.97
C GLU A 161 -10.38 18.91 44.71
N GLU A 162 -10.78 17.78 44.11
CA GLU A 162 -10.71 16.46 44.79
C GLU A 162 -9.44 15.62 44.51
N THR A 163 -8.54 16.04 43.62
CA THR A 163 -7.34 15.22 43.28
C THR A 163 -6.03 15.72 43.93
N GLN A 164 -6.09 16.59 44.94
CA GLN A 164 -4.92 17.04 45.72
C GLN A 164 -4.72 16.34 47.08
N GLU A 165 -5.61 15.44 47.51
CA GLU A 165 -5.40 14.67 48.76
C GLU A 165 -4.68 13.33 48.57
N LEU A 166 -4.53 12.81 47.35
CA LEU A 166 -3.86 11.51 47.11
C LEU A 166 -2.33 11.58 46.93
N LYS A 167 -1.72 12.78 47.00
CA LYS A 167 -0.26 12.99 46.87
C LYS A 167 0.50 13.09 48.20
N LYS A 168 -0.10 12.68 49.33
CA LYS A 168 0.55 12.63 50.66
C LYS A 168 0.78 11.23 51.23
N LYS A 169 0.75 10.17 50.40
CA LYS A 169 0.86 8.79 50.90
C LYS A 169 1.80 7.86 50.11
N LYS A 170 2.93 8.39 49.63
CA LYS A 170 4.05 7.57 49.15
C LYS A 170 5.38 8.08 49.69
N ASP A 171 5.51 8.07 51.01
CA ASP A 171 6.82 7.98 51.66
C ASP A 171 7.31 6.53 51.56
N CYS A 172 8.28 6.36 50.66
CA CYS A 172 9.53 5.64 50.87
C CYS A 172 9.50 4.39 51.77
N CYS A 173 9.32 3.21 51.18
CA CYS A 173 9.81 1.95 51.77
C CYS A 173 11.32 1.85 51.53
N SER A 174 12.11 2.25 52.51
CA SER A 174 13.51 1.85 52.61
C SER A 174 13.60 0.39 53.01
N CYS A 175 14.10 -0.44 52.10
CA CYS A 175 14.70 -1.72 52.44
C CYS A 175 16.00 -1.43 53.21
N ALA A 176 16.10 -1.89 54.46
CA ALA A 176 17.38 -2.09 55.14
C ALA A 176 17.45 -3.53 55.59
N ILE A 177 18.41 -4.25 54.98
CA ILE A 177 18.88 -5.57 55.34
C ILE A 177 19.97 -5.36 56.39
N TYR A 178 19.71 -5.75 57.64
CA TYR A 178 20.57 -6.55 58.55
C TYR A 178 19.94 -6.64 59.94
#